data_AF-A0A1M5YPC2-F1
#
_entry.id   AF-A0A1M5YPC2-F1
#
_cell.length_a   1.000
_cell.length_b   1.000
_cell.length_c   1.000
_cell.angle_alpha   90.00
_cell.angle_beta   90.00
_cell.angle_gamma   90.00
#
_symmetry.space_group_name_H-M   'P 1'
#
loop_
_entity.id
_entity.type
_entity.pdbx_description
1 polymer ?
#
loop_
_entity_poly.entity_id
_entity_poly.type
_entity_poly.pdbx_seq_one_letter_code
_entity_poly.pdbx_strand_id
1 'polypeptide(L)'
;MAEFKEINSIQEFEGIMEESHQRKIIIFKHSTTCPISARAWQEVQDFIQESSDEVLVVMIKVIESRPVSNLATESLGIKHQSPQALLLNKGQVLWHASHHTVTQTNIKRALEGDISPLYLNNSSVTFK
;
A
#
# COMPACT_ATOMS: atom_id res chain seq x y z
N MET A 1 -13.94 -9.75 -5.09
CA MET A 1 -12.85 -9.80 -6.08
C MET A 1 -12.08 -8.51 -5.97
N ALA A 2 -10.76 -8.59 -5.96
CA ALA A 2 -9.94 -7.40 -5.89
C ALA A 2 -10.16 -6.52 -7.13
N GLU A 3 -10.36 -5.24 -6.91
CA GLU A 3 -10.44 -4.23 -7.96
C GLU A 3 -9.09 -3.53 -8.10
N PHE A 4 -8.72 -3.09 -9.30
CA PHE A 4 -7.48 -2.37 -9.54
C PHE A 4 -7.73 -1.01 -10.18
N LYS A 5 -7.05 0.02 -9.67
CA LYS A 5 -7.04 1.37 -10.23
C LYS A 5 -5.64 1.99 -10.16
N GLU A 6 -5.22 2.67 -11.21
CA GLU A 6 -4.07 3.59 -11.15
C GLU A 6 -4.58 5.01 -10.92
N ILE A 7 -3.92 5.77 -10.04
CA ILE A 7 -4.22 7.19 -9.81
C ILE A 7 -2.97 8.04 -10.04
N ASN A 8 -3.17 9.29 -10.45
CA ASN A 8 -2.06 10.22 -10.70
C ASN A 8 -2.32 11.65 -10.20
N SER A 9 -3.50 11.92 -9.65
CA SER A 9 -3.90 13.24 -9.17
C SER A 9 -4.22 13.27 -7.68
N ILE A 10 -4.18 14.47 -7.10
CA ILE A 10 -4.55 14.72 -5.69
C ILE A 10 -6.03 14.40 -5.46
N GLN A 11 -6.89 14.81 -6.38
CA GLN A 11 -8.35 14.63 -6.30
C GLN A 11 -8.72 13.15 -6.28
N GLU A 12 -8.04 12.32 -7.07
CA GLU A 12 -8.24 10.87 -7.01
C GLU A 12 -7.82 10.31 -5.67
N PHE A 13 -6.68 10.73 -5.12
CA PHE A 13 -6.21 10.28 -3.82
C PHE A 13 -7.17 10.66 -2.68
N GLU A 14 -7.71 11.89 -2.69
CA GLU A 14 -8.76 12.30 -1.76
C GLU A 14 -9.99 11.38 -1.85
N GLY A 15 -10.43 11.05 -3.06
CA GLY A 15 -11.49 10.07 -3.28
C GLY A 15 -11.16 8.68 -2.74
N ILE A 16 -9.92 8.22 -2.89
CA ILE A 16 -9.44 6.96 -2.30
C ILE A 16 -9.50 7.01 -0.76
N MET A 17 -9.15 8.14 -0.15
CA MET A 17 -9.23 8.29 1.30
C MET A 17 -10.67 8.20 1.80
N GLU A 18 -11.62 8.83 1.12
CA GLU A 18 -13.06 8.70 1.44
C GLU A 18 -13.56 7.27 1.24
N GLU A 19 -13.20 6.62 0.13
CA GLU A 19 -13.59 5.22 -0.17
C GLU A 19 -13.04 4.25 0.89
N SER A 20 -11.91 4.56 1.52
CA SER A 20 -11.34 3.73 2.58
C SER A 20 -12.25 3.60 3.81
N HIS A 21 -13.24 4.49 3.98
CA HIS A 21 -14.27 4.37 5.02
C HIS A 21 -15.34 3.32 4.70
N GLN A 22 -15.45 2.90 3.44
CA GLN A 22 -16.44 1.94 2.96
C GLN A 22 -15.85 0.54 2.83
N ARG A 23 -14.59 0.42 2.36
CA ARG A 23 -13.89 -0.85 2.21
C ARG A 23 -12.38 -0.73 2.44
N LYS A 24 -11.71 -1.87 2.60
CA LYS A 24 -10.24 -1.91 2.69
C LYS A 24 -9.63 -1.50 1.36
N ILE A 25 -8.50 -0.81 1.43
CA ILE A 25 -7.75 -0.36 0.25
C ILE A 25 -6.28 -0.70 0.41
N ILE A 26 -5.63 -1.20 -0.63
CA ILE A 26 -4.18 -1.37 -0.71
C ILE A 26 -3.63 -0.28 -1.62
N ILE A 27 -2.82 0.63 -1.09
CA ILE A 27 -2.03 1.55 -1.92
C ILE A 27 -0.68 0.93 -2.22
N PHE A 28 -0.36 0.77 -3.50
CA PHE A 28 0.93 0.31 -4.00
C PHE A 28 1.70 1.45 -4.68
N LYS A 29 2.82 1.87 -4.08
CA LYS A 29 3.74 2.87 -4.65
C LYS A 29 4.79 2.19 -5.51
N HIS A 30 4.62 2.28 -6.83
CA HIS A 30 5.47 1.63 -7.83
C HIS A 30 6.50 2.58 -8.43
N SER A 31 7.76 2.14 -8.54
CA SER A 31 8.80 2.81 -9.33
C SER A 31 8.99 2.05 -10.64
N THR A 32 8.59 2.67 -11.74
CA THR A 32 8.62 2.08 -13.10
C THR A 32 10.02 1.81 -13.63
N THR A 33 11.06 2.40 -13.01
CA THR A 33 12.46 2.24 -13.41
C THR A 33 13.27 1.33 -12.49
N CYS A 34 12.64 0.71 -11.48
CA CYS A 34 13.33 -0.12 -10.48
C CYS A 34 12.95 -1.61 -10.65
N PRO A 35 13.92 -2.51 -10.94
CA PRO A 35 13.64 -3.94 -11.08
C PRO A 35 13.02 -4.58 -9.82
N ILE A 36 13.42 -4.12 -8.63
CA ILE A 36 12.83 -4.59 -7.36
C ILE A 36 11.35 -4.22 -7.30
N SER A 37 11.00 -3.03 -7.77
CA SER A 37 9.62 -2.57 -7.84
C SER A 37 8.81 -3.31 -8.90
N ALA A 38 9.41 -3.65 -10.04
CA ALA A 38 8.77 -4.49 -11.05
C ALA A 38 8.44 -5.89 -10.51
N ARG A 39 9.34 -6.50 -9.72
CA ARG A 39 9.06 -7.78 -9.05
C ARG A 39 7.92 -7.66 -8.04
N ALA A 40 7.94 -6.64 -7.19
CA ALA A 40 6.84 -6.40 -6.24
C ALA A 40 5.51 -6.14 -6.96
N TRP A 41 5.54 -5.52 -8.15
CA TRP A 41 4.35 -5.33 -8.95
C TRP A 41 3.76 -6.68 -9.44
N GLN A 42 4.60 -7.63 -9.87
CA GLN A 42 4.12 -8.98 -10.21
C GLN A 42 3.37 -9.63 -9.04
N GLU A 43 3.94 -9.57 -7.83
CA GLU A 43 3.28 -10.10 -6.62
C GLU A 43 1.92 -9.46 -6.33
N VAL A 44 1.77 -8.16 -6.60
CA VAL A 44 0.49 -7.45 -6.46
C VAL A 44 -0.48 -7.85 -7.58
N GLN A 45 -0.01 -8.06 -8.81
CA GLN A 45 -0.83 -8.56 -9.92
C GLN A 45 -1.36 -9.96 -9.65
N ASP A 46 -0.49 -10.87 -9.19
CA ASP A 46 -0.86 -12.22 -8.77
C ASP A 46 -1.89 -12.17 -7.64
N PHE A 47 -1.76 -11.21 -6.72
CA PHE A 47 -2.76 -11.00 -5.66
C PHE A 47 -4.11 -10.57 -6.24
N ILE A 48 -4.12 -9.56 -7.11
CA ILE A 48 -5.35 -9.06 -7.75
C ILE A 48 -6.08 -10.18 -8.52
N GLN A 49 -5.33 -11.01 -9.25
CA GLN A 49 -5.89 -12.07 -10.08
C GLN A 49 -6.52 -13.20 -9.26
N GLU A 50 -5.93 -13.55 -8.11
CA GLU A 50 -6.37 -14.69 -7.30
C GLU A 50 -7.30 -14.32 -6.13
N SER A 51 -7.31 -13.06 -5.69
CA SER A 51 -8.05 -12.65 -4.51
C SER A 51 -9.55 -12.60 -4.77
N SER A 52 -10.30 -13.33 -3.93
CA SER A 52 -11.76 -13.23 -3.84
C SER A 52 -12.21 -12.10 -2.93
N ASP A 53 -11.30 -11.49 -2.16
CA ASP A 53 -11.60 -10.41 -1.21
C ASP A 53 -12.24 -9.20 -1.88
N GLU A 54 -13.05 -8.46 -1.12
CA GLU A 54 -13.59 -7.18 -1.54
C GLU A 54 -12.63 -6.06 -1.10
N VAL A 55 -11.64 -5.79 -1.94
CA VAL A 55 -10.57 -4.82 -1.68
C VAL A 55 -10.26 -4.03 -2.95
N LEU A 56 -9.98 -2.73 -2.79
CA LEU A 56 -9.43 -1.93 -3.87
C LEU A 56 -7.90 -1.94 -3.80
N VAL A 57 -7.23 -2.21 -4.91
CA VAL A 57 -5.79 -1.99 -5.08
C VAL A 57 -5.57 -0.72 -5.92
N VAL A 58 -4.91 0.26 -5.33
CA VAL A 58 -4.59 1.55 -5.95
C VAL A 58 -3.09 1.62 -6.23
N MET A 59 -2.69 1.81 -7.48
CA MET A 59 -1.31 2.10 -7.83
C MET A 59 -1.04 3.61 -7.91
N ILE A 60 0.07 4.04 -7.32
CA ILE A 60 0.71 5.33 -7.59
C ILE A 60 2.09 5.08 -8.19
N LYS A 61 2.29 5.51 -9.44
CA LYS A 61 3.63 5.52 -10.05
C LYS A 61 4.44 6.70 -9.53
N VAL A 62 5.48 6.42 -8.75
CA VAL A 62 6.12 7.44 -7.90
C VAL A 62 7.04 8.40 -8.67
N ILE A 63 7.48 8.04 -9.87
CA ILE A 63 8.36 8.88 -10.68
C ILE A 63 7.53 9.88 -11.48
N GLU A 64 6.41 9.41 -12.04
CA GLU A 64 5.48 10.12 -12.89
C GLU A 64 4.50 10.97 -12.08
N SER A 65 4.08 10.48 -10.91
CA SER A 65 3.01 11.07 -10.10
C SER A 65 3.54 11.56 -8.74
N ARG A 66 4.65 12.30 -8.74
CA ARG A 66 5.32 12.81 -7.53
C ARG A 66 4.39 13.58 -6.57
N PRO A 67 3.53 14.50 -7.04
CA PRO A 67 2.66 15.26 -6.13
C PRO A 67 1.74 14.36 -5.29
N VAL A 68 1.03 13.42 -5.94
CA VAL A 68 0.15 12.48 -5.23
C VAL A 68 0.94 11.46 -4.39
N SER A 69 2.13 11.05 -4.84
CA SER A 69 3.00 10.16 -4.04
C SER A 69 3.47 10.81 -2.74
N ASN A 70 3.83 12.10 -2.79
CA ASN A 70 4.24 12.88 -1.63
C ASN A 70 3.06 13.10 -0.68
N LEU A 71 1.91 13.55 -1.21
CA LEU A 71 0.68 13.71 -0.44
C LEU A 71 0.31 12.43 0.30
N ALA A 72 0.36 11.27 -0.38
CA ALA A 72 0.08 10.00 0.27
C ALA A 72 1.05 9.68 1.43
N THR A 73 2.30 10.14 1.38
CA THR A 73 3.23 9.99 2.51
C THR A 73 2.90 10.95 3.65
N GLU A 74 2.54 12.19 3.35
CA GLU A 74 2.16 13.19 4.34
C GLU A 74 0.86 12.82 5.05
N SER A 75 -0.20 12.52 4.30
CA SER A 75 -1.53 12.18 4.83
C SER A 75 -1.54 10.91 5.66
N LEU A 76 -0.73 9.90 5.29
CA LEU A 76 -0.70 8.61 5.97
C LEU A 76 0.36 8.52 7.08
N GLY A 77 1.25 9.51 7.19
CA GLY A 77 2.35 9.50 8.17
C GLY A 77 3.38 8.38 7.97
N ILE A 78 3.34 7.68 6.83
CA ILE A 78 4.28 6.59 6.50
C ILE A 78 5.35 7.11 5.55
N LYS A 79 6.62 7.00 6.00
CA LYS A 79 7.79 7.38 5.21
C LYS A 79 7.75 6.72 3.83
N HIS A 80 7.99 7.53 2.81
CA HIS A 80 8.06 7.06 1.44
C HIS A 80 9.08 5.92 1.28
N GLN A 81 8.65 4.82 0.66
CA GLN A 81 9.51 3.77 0.13
C GLN A 81 8.98 3.36 -1.26
N SER A 82 9.83 2.78 -2.11
CA SER A 82 9.39 2.17 -3.37
C SER A 82 10.25 0.95 -3.72
N PRO A 83 9.64 -0.23 -4.02
CA PRO A 83 8.21 -0.51 -3.92
C PRO A 83 7.71 -0.43 -2.48
N GLN A 84 6.44 -0.06 -2.30
CA GLN A 84 5.77 -0.03 -1.00
C GLN A 84 4.29 -0.37 -1.15
N ALA A 85 3.75 -1.17 -0.23
CA ALA A 85 2.33 -1.48 -0.13
C ALA A 85 1.81 -1.01 1.24
N LEU A 86 0.63 -0.41 1.27
CA LEU A 86 -0.03 0.14 2.46
C LEU A 86 -1.47 -0.37 2.49
N LEU A 87 -1.85 -1.14 3.50
CA LEU A 87 -3.23 -1.53 3.73
C LEU A 87 -3.93 -0.46 4.57
N LEU A 88 -4.99 0.12 4.03
CA LEU A 88 -5.81 1.16 4.61
C LEU A 88 -7.18 0.62 5.02
N ASN A 89 -7.70 1.18 6.11
CA ASN A 89 -9.09 1.05 6.52
C ASN A 89 -9.49 2.29 7.31
N LYS A 90 -10.62 2.93 6.96
CA LYS A 90 -11.17 4.14 7.61
C LYS A 90 -10.13 5.25 7.76
N GLY A 91 -9.38 5.52 6.69
CA GLY A 91 -8.34 6.55 6.64
C GLY A 91 -7.05 6.21 7.38
N GLN A 92 -6.92 5.02 7.98
CA GLN A 92 -5.74 4.63 8.77
C GLN A 92 -4.97 3.49 8.11
N VAL A 93 -3.64 3.52 8.24
CA VAL A 93 -2.77 2.43 7.81
C VAL A 93 -2.81 1.32 8.85
N LEU A 94 -3.31 0.15 8.47
CA LEU A 94 -3.31 -1.05 9.31
C LEU A 94 -2.00 -1.82 9.16
N TRP A 95 -1.45 -1.89 7.96
CA TRP A 95 -0.24 -2.66 7.65
C TRP A 95 0.54 -2.02 6.51
N HIS A 96 1.85 -2.25 6.48
CA HIS A 96 2.65 -1.87 5.33
C HIS A 96 3.89 -2.73 5.12
N ALA A 97 4.34 -2.80 3.87
CA ALA A 97 5.54 -3.51 3.44
C ALA A 97 6.29 -2.71 2.36
N SER A 98 7.55 -3.06 2.12
CA SER A 98 8.37 -2.45 1.07
C SER A 98 9.42 -3.40 0.51
N HIS A 99 9.98 -3.06 -0.64
CA HIS A 99 11.03 -3.86 -1.30
C HIS A 99 10.59 -5.33 -1.45
N HIS A 100 11.38 -6.26 -0.92
CA HIS A 100 11.15 -7.70 -1.01
C HIS A 100 10.03 -8.22 -0.09
N THR A 101 9.52 -7.40 0.83
CA THR A 101 8.43 -7.81 1.73
C THR A 101 7.03 -7.55 1.14
N VAL A 102 6.95 -6.84 0.01
CA VAL A 102 5.72 -6.74 -0.78
C VAL A 102 5.56 -8.04 -1.56
N THR A 103 4.86 -9.00 -0.97
CA THR A 103 4.56 -10.30 -1.57
C THR A 103 3.07 -10.59 -1.52
N GLN A 104 2.60 -11.42 -2.43
CA GLN A 104 1.20 -11.85 -2.48
C GLN A 104 0.76 -12.46 -1.13
N THR A 105 1.62 -13.30 -0.55
CA THR A 105 1.40 -13.95 0.75
C THR A 105 1.25 -12.94 1.87
N ASN A 106 2.11 -11.94 1.95
CA ASN A 106 2.05 -10.95 3.03
C ASN A 106 0.81 -10.05 2.90
N ILE A 107 0.39 -9.73 1.67
CA ILE A 107 -0.84 -8.98 1.42
C ILE A 107 -2.06 -9.79 1.90
N LYS A 108 -2.16 -11.08 1.53
CA LYS A 108 -3.24 -11.97 1.97
C LYS A 108 -3.30 -12.07 3.51
N ARG A 109 -2.16 -12.32 4.17
CA ARG A 109 -2.05 -12.36 5.64
C ARG A 109 -2.51 -11.05 6.30
N ALA A 110 -2.11 -9.90 5.76
CA ALA A 110 -2.53 -8.61 6.28
C ALA A 110 -4.06 -8.40 6.17
N LEU A 111 -4.68 -8.88 5.09
CA LEU A 111 -6.14 -8.83 4.91
C LEU A 111 -6.89 -9.74 5.89
N GLU A 112 -6.31 -10.89 6.23
CA GLU A 112 -6.80 -11.84 7.24
C GLU A 112 -6.63 -11.35 8.68
N GLY A 113 -5.97 -10.20 8.88
CA GLY A 113 -5.77 -9.60 10.20
C GLY A 113 -4.48 -10.03 10.90
N ASP A 114 -3.57 -10.71 10.20
CA ASP A 114 -2.20 -10.90 10.67
C ASP A 114 -1.41 -9.60 10.44
N ILE A 115 -1.57 -8.69 11.40
CA ILE A 115 -0.94 -7.36 11.43
C ILE A 115 0.40 -7.44 12.17
N SER A 116 1.01 -8.64 12.29
CA SER A 116 2.28 -8.82 13.00
C SER A 116 3.31 -7.82 12.47
N PRO A 117 3.91 -7.00 13.35
CA PRO A 117 4.75 -5.91 12.92
C PRO A 117 6.02 -6.47 12.30
N LEU A 118 6.19 -6.28 10.99
CA LEU A 118 7.52 -6.33 10.36
C LEU A 118 8.41 -5.13 10.81
N TYR A 119 8.00 -4.41 11.85
CA TYR A 119 8.73 -3.39 12.60
C TYR A 119 9.14 -3.89 13.99
N LEU A 120 10.06 -4.86 14.04
CA LEU A 120 10.97 -5.00 15.19
C LEU A 120 12.37 -4.64 14.72
N ASN A 121 12.57 -3.35 14.45
CA ASN A 121 13.88 -2.66 14.50
C ASN A 121 13.64 -1.16 14.42
N ASN A 122 13.16 -0.59 15.52
CA ASN A 122 13.66 0.70 16.00
C ASN A 122 13.44 0.76 17.51
N SER A 123 14.55 0.97 18.20
CA SER A 123 14.71 0.96 19.63
C SER A 123 13.81 1.95 20.37
N SER A 124 13.48 1.58 21.60
CA SER A 124 13.06 2.45 22.72
C SER A 124 11.62 2.95 22.69
N VAL A 125 10.68 2.02 22.91
CA VAL A 125 9.46 2.36 23.66
C VAL A 125 9.79 2.22 25.15
N THR A 126 10.05 3.35 25.81
CA THR A 126 9.90 3.44 27.27
C THR A 126 8.51 3.99 27.52
N PHE A 127 7.59 3.14 27.98
CA PHE A 127 6.35 3.61 28.59
C PHE A 127 6.71 4.25 29.94
N LYS A 128 6.31 5.51 30.12
CA LYS A 128 6.08 6.12 31.42
C LYS A 128 4.64 6.57 31.47
#